data_AF-A0A9X2IDX7-F1
#
_entry.id   AF-A0A9X2IDX7-F1
#
_cell.length_a   1.000
_cell.length_b   1.000
_cell.length_c   1.000
_cell.angle_alpha   90.00
_cell.angle_beta   90.00
_cell.angle_gamma   90.00
#
_symmetry.space_group_name_H-M   'P 1'
#
loop_
_entity.id
_entity.type
_entity.pdbx_description
1 polymer ?
#
loop_
_entity_poly.entity_id
_entity_poly.type
_entity_poly.pdbx_seq_one_letter_code
_entity_poly.pdbx_strand_id
1 'polypeptide(L)'
;MSAQPTDRGDRTGPQRVGPYELITKLGEGGMGVVHLARTPEGDRVALKVLRPHVVGDDEGRQRLAREVASLGRVHSRWVAPVLDADPWATVPYVATRYVPGLSVHDHVAEEGPIRGADLLWFAGCLAEGLAAVHGAGVLHRDVKPSNVLMEGRAPILIDFGLARLAEDSRLTRTGFLLGTPGYVAPEILVGEDASAASDVHAWAATVAYAGTGRAPFGRGPIEAVLDRVRRGEHDLTGLEGDLRRVVEVSLDPEPDRRPTLDQLLSWFRAQGVPSRPATVAADPVPDTQPLGPASHPQDTTRVVPVAGAAAGAAAGAATRAAAAEPTLVEEAPHTQVLPEDRYDDRYERDDEDTGDAEGTGDDGDDLDGLRWGGWGEEETEPEPPVRVGAGERLRRGLLWLALAAAVGALLSAYPYLVGAGLAAATWLLRGASRGASRVDERRAERGSRWHDGPRRVVGLPWDLLQTLPSTGLLLLWSVGWAVAAGLVCYAAAVGLPRTALVGGVLLVLALGAGPGSERVRRPLRRVVQPLSAGVGTWLVMLVVLAALAGAGATAVLDGGPDWAPAGGAPWRSVTLPDWLVG
;
A
#
# COMPACT_ATOMS: atom_id res chain seq x y z
N MET A 1 38.29 46.04 14.76
CA MET A 1 37.80 46.01 13.36
C MET A 1 38.75 45.15 12.56
N SER A 2 38.38 43.90 12.28
CA SER A 2 38.94 43.12 11.17
C SER A 2 37.81 42.23 10.67
N ALA A 3 37.29 42.58 9.50
CA ALA A 3 36.25 41.86 8.81
C ALA A 3 36.79 40.50 8.35
N GLN A 4 36.07 39.43 8.69
CA GLN A 4 36.28 38.11 8.10
C GLN A 4 35.93 38.17 6.60
N PRO A 5 36.72 37.56 5.71
CA PRO A 5 36.35 37.43 4.32
C PRO A 5 35.18 36.45 4.22
N THR A 6 34.10 36.89 3.60
CA THR A 6 32.98 36.06 3.18
C THR A 6 33.47 35.09 2.11
N ASP A 7 33.57 33.81 2.46
CA ASP A 7 33.74 32.72 1.49
C ASP A 7 32.45 32.56 0.68
N ARG A 8 32.31 33.37 -0.37
CA ARG A 8 31.50 33.05 -1.55
C ARG A 8 32.41 32.31 -2.53
N GLY A 9 32.69 31.05 -2.22
CA GLY A 9 33.29 30.09 -3.13
C GLY A 9 32.20 29.43 -3.99
N ASP A 10 32.20 29.77 -5.26
CA ASP A 10 31.51 29.07 -6.35
C ASP A 10 31.90 27.57 -6.34
N ARG A 11 30.95 26.67 -6.03
CA ARG A 11 31.17 25.21 -6.02
C ARG A 11 30.86 24.62 -7.40
N THR A 12 31.68 24.95 -8.40
CA THR A 12 31.60 24.39 -9.77
C THR A 12 32.65 23.31 -10.02
N GLY A 13 32.90 22.46 -9.01
CA GLY A 13 33.54 21.15 -9.22
C GLY A 13 32.47 20.06 -9.34
N PRO A 14 32.67 19.01 -10.14
CA PRO A 14 31.71 17.92 -10.24
C PRO A 14 31.49 17.30 -8.85
N GLN A 15 30.23 17.15 -8.45
CA GLN A 15 29.91 16.40 -7.23
C GLN A 15 30.35 14.95 -7.44
N ARG A 16 31.09 14.39 -6.49
CA ARG A 16 31.55 13.00 -6.50
C ARG A 16 30.88 12.20 -5.40
N VAL A 17 30.55 10.95 -5.70
CA VAL A 17 30.05 9.96 -4.74
C VAL A 17 30.86 8.69 -4.93
N GLY A 18 31.62 8.29 -3.91
CA GLY A 18 32.61 7.22 -4.06
C GLY A 18 33.61 7.53 -5.19
N PRO A 19 33.94 6.56 -6.06
CA PRO A 19 34.82 6.79 -7.22
C PRO A 19 34.11 7.49 -8.39
N TYR A 20 32.80 7.74 -8.30
CA TYR A 20 31.99 8.19 -9.42
C TYR A 20 31.86 9.70 -9.49
N GLU A 21 32.01 10.22 -10.71
CA GLU A 21 31.77 11.62 -11.04
C GLU A 21 30.33 11.82 -11.53
N LEU A 22 29.53 12.61 -10.81
CA LEU A 22 28.13 12.86 -11.17
C LEU A 22 28.05 13.80 -12.38
N ILE A 23 27.35 13.38 -13.43
CA ILE A 23 27.16 14.16 -14.67
C ILE A 23 25.83 14.90 -14.62
N THR A 24 24.71 14.16 -14.53
CA THR A 24 23.37 14.74 -14.47
C THR A 24 22.44 13.85 -13.66
N LYS A 25 21.32 14.40 -13.21
CA LYS A 25 20.26 13.66 -12.53
C LYS A 25 19.34 13.00 -13.57
N LEU A 26 19.15 11.69 -13.44
CA LEU A 26 18.24 10.90 -14.28
C LEU A 26 16.84 10.81 -13.65
N GLY A 27 16.77 10.71 -12.32
CA GLY A 27 15.49 10.59 -11.62
C GLY A 27 15.64 10.76 -10.11
N GLU A 28 14.52 10.97 -9.42
CA GLU A 28 14.46 10.99 -7.95
C GLU A 28 13.18 10.30 -7.48
N GLY A 29 13.32 9.48 -6.45
CA GLY A 29 12.21 8.81 -5.78
C GLY A 29 12.38 8.83 -4.26
N GLY A 30 11.47 8.16 -3.56
CA GLY A 30 11.50 8.03 -2.10
C GLY A 30 12.81 7.40 -1.60
N MET A 31 13.37 6.45 -2.35
CA MET A 31 14.54 5.66 -1.94
C MET A 31 15.88 6.37 -2.19
N GLY A 32 15.92 7.39 -3.04
CA GLY A 32 17.18 7.97 -3.49
C GLY A 32 17.08 8.83 -4.74
N VAL A 33 18.24 9.27 -5.20
CA VAL A 33 18.40 10.01 -6.46
C VAL A 33 19.26 9.19 -7.39
N VAL A 34 18.82 9.02 -8.63
CA VAL A 34 19.58 8.33 -9.67
C VAL A 34 20.28 9.37 -10.53
N HIS A 35 21.59 9.23 -10.66
CA HIS A 35 22.44 10.09 -11.48
C HIS A 35 23.04 9.29 -12.63
N LEU A 36 23.18 9.94 -13.78
CA LEU A 36 24.17 9.53 -14.75
C LEU A 36 25.52 9.93 -14.17
N ALA A 37 26.43 8.97 -14.04
CA ALA A 37 27.76 9.19 -13.51
C ALA A 37 28.82 8.55 -14.40
N ARG A 38 30.08 8.94 -14.16
CA ARG A 38 31.26 8.42 -14.85
C ARG A 38 32.14 7.63 -13.90
N THR A 39 32.63 6.47 -14.33
CA THR A 39 33.69 5.74 -13.61
C THR A 39 35.04 6.45 -13.76
N PRO A 40 36.06 6.10 -12.95
CA PRO A 40 37.43 6.59 -13.16
C PRO A 40 37.99 6.29 -14.55
N GLU A 41 37.57 5.18 -15.16
CA GLU A 41 37.98 4.72 -16.49
C GLU A 41 37.27 5.46 -17.63
N GLY A 42 36.17 6.17 -17.31
CA GLY A 42 35.45 6.99 -18.27
C GLY A 42 34.07 6.45 -18.67
N ASP A 43 33.70 5.25 -18.21
CA ASP A 43 32.46 4.57 -18.55
C ASP A 43 31.24 5.23 -17.89
N ARG A 44 30.08 5.13 -18.55
CA ARG A 44 28.81 5.69 -18.04
C ARG A 44 28.07 4.67 -17.19
N VAL A 45 27.63 5.09 -16.02
CA VAL A 45 26.83 4.27 -15.08
C VAL A 45 25.60 5.01 -14.61
N ALA A 46 24.56 4.26 -14.25
CA ALA A 46 23.45 4.77 -13.48
C ALA A 46 23.78 4.59 -12.00
N LEU A 47 24.05 5.69 -11.29
CA LEU A 47 24.41 5.70 -9.88
C LEU A 47 23.20 6.08 -9.05
N LYS A 48 22.66 5.11 -8.31
CA LYS A 48 21.57 5.32 -7.36
C LYS A 48 22.14 5.67 -5.99
N VAL A 49 22.06 6.95 -5.66
CA VAL A 49 22.44 7.48 -4.35
C VAL A 49 21.30 7.25 -3.36
N LEU A 50 21.55 6.41 -2.37
CA LEU A 50 20.54 6.02 -1.38
C LEU A 50 20.45 7.05 -0.27
N ARG A 51 19.23 7.34 0.20
CA ARG A 51 19.07 8.24 1.35
C ARG A 51 19.54 7.53 2.63
N PRO A 52 20.21 8.22 3.56
CA PRO A 52 20.75 7.57 4.77
C PRO A 52 19.72 6.79 5.61
N HIS A 53 18.45 7.22 5.60
CA HIS A 53 17.38 6.54 6.33
C HIS A 53 16.88 5.25 5.67
N VAL A 54 17.14 5.05 4.37
CA VAL A 54 16.75 3.86 3.60
C VAL A 54 17.69 2.69 3.91
N VAL A 55 18.98 2.98 4.05
CA VAL A 55 19.99 1.96 4.37
C VAL A 55 19.89 1.53 5.85
N GLY A 56 19.40 2.42 6.72
CA GLY A 56 19.11 2.10 8.11
C GLY A 56 20.36 1.97 8.99
N ASP A 57 20.30 1.03 9.93
CA ASP A 57 21.39 0.66 10.83
C ASP A 57 22.35 -0.34 10.17
N ASP A 58 23.36 -0.80 10.91
CA ASP A 58 24.36 -1.74 10.40
C ASP A 58 23.73 -3.05 9.90
N GLU A 59 22.60 -3.47 10.46
CA GLU A 59 21.85 -4.64 10.01
C GLU A 59 21.24 -4.42 8.62
N GLY A 60 20.66 -3.23 8.38
CA GLY A 60 20.18 -2.81 7.06
C GLY A 60 21.29 -2.74 6.01
N ARG A 61 22.47 -2.22 6.39
CA ARG A 61 23.68 -2.20 5.53
C ARG A 61 24.13 -3.61 5.15
N GLN A 62 24.19 -4.53 6.11
CA GLN A 62 24.58 -5.93 5.87
C GLN A 62 23.58 -6.67 4.98
N ARG A 63 22.27 -6.40 5.12
CA ARG A 63 21.25 -6.94 4.20
C ARG A 63 21.46 -6.43 2.79
N LEU A 64 21.59 -5.11 2.62
CA LEU A 64 21.83 -4.51 1.31
C LEU A 64 23.08 -5.07 0.64
N ALA A 65 24.18 -5.26 1.38
CA ALA A 65 25.42 -5.84 0.86
C ALA A 65 25.24 -7.28 0.36
N ARG A 66 24.50 -8.12 1.11
CA ARG A 66 24.21 -9.51 0.70
C ARG A 66 23.39 -9.57 -0.58
N GLU A 67 22.41 -8.67 -0.71
CA GLU A 67 21.53 -8.62 -1.88
C GLU A 67 22.26 -8.11 -3.12
N VAL A 68 23.08 -7.07 -2.97
CA VAL A 68 23.99 -6.62 -4.04
C VAL A 68 24.88 -7.77 -4.51
N ALA A 69 25.46 -8.54 -3.59
CA ALA A 69 26.30 -9.68 -3.94
C ALA A 69 25.53 -10.78 -4.71
N SER A 70 24.27 -11.02 -4.36
CA SER A 70 23.41 -11.93 -5.13
C SER A 70 23.06 -11.39 -6.51
N LEU A 71 22.73 -10.10 -6.62
CA LEU A 71 22.44 -9.46 -7.92
C LEU A 71 23.65 -9.38 -8.84
N GLY A 72 24.87 -9.28 -8.29
CA GLY A 72 26.10 -9.35 -9.09
C GLY A 72 26.26 -10.68 -9.84
N ARG A 73 25.53 -11.74 -9.44
CA ARG A 73 25.50 -13.04 -10.13
C ARG A 73 24.45 -13.12 -11.26
N VAL A 74 23.59 -12.11 -11.39
CA VAL A 74 22.59 -12.09 -12.46
C VAL A 74 23.28 -11.81 -13.79
N HIS A 75 23.19 -12.75 -14.72
CA HIS A 75 23.74 -12.62 -16.06
C HIS A 75 22.61 -12.76 -17.08
N SER A 76 22.11 -11.62 -17.57
CA SER A 76 21.07 -11.58 -18.57
C SER A 76 21.18 -10.32 -19.42
N ARG A 77 20.87 -10.45 -20.71
CA ARG A 77 20.77 -9.33 -21.64
C ARG A 77 19.63 -8.37 -21.27
N TRP A 78 18.58 -8.89 -20.65
CA TRP A 78 17.33 -8.18 -20.36
C TRP A 78 17.34 -7.48 -19.00
N VAL A 79 18.51 -7.43 -18.35
CA VAL A 79 18.67 -6.93 -16.99
C VAL A 79 19.90 -6.02 -16.96
N ALA A 80 19.78 -4.84 -16.36
CA ALA A 80 20.94 -3.97 -16.16
C ALA A 80 21.82 -4.54 -15.02
N PRO A 81 23.06 -4.99 -15.30
CA PRO A 81 23.90 -5.59 -14.27
C PRO A 81 24.30 -4.55 -13.22
N VAL A 82 24.41 -5.02 -11.97
CA VAL A 82 25.02 -4.26 -10.88
C VAL A 82 26.54 -4.33 -11.06
N LEU A 83 27.17 -3.16 -11.13
CA LEU A 83 28.60 -3.01 -11.39
C LEU A 83 29.39 -2.83 -10.09
N ASP A 84 28.83 -2.08 -9.15
CA ASP A 84 29.42 -1.78 -7.85
C ASP A 84 28.32 -1.39 -6.86
N ALA A 85 28.57 -1.54 -5.57
CA ALA A 85 27.81 -0.85 -4.54
C ALA A 85 28.63 -0.73 -3.25
N ASP A 86 28.45 0.40 -2.57
CA ASP A 86 29.02 0.61 -1.25
C ASP A 86 27.93 1.07 -0.27
N PRO A 87 27.36 0.13 0.51
CA PRO A 87 26.43 0.44 1.60
C PRO A 87 27.05 1.20 2.76
N TRP A 88 28.39 1.23 2.91
CA TRP A 88 29.11 1.86 4.03
C TRP A 88 29.78 3.17 3.66
N ALA A 89 29.79 3.55 2.38
CA ALA A 89 30.23 4.86 1.93
C ALA A 89 29.53 5.98 2.73
N THR A 90 30.23 7.12 2.87
CA THR A 90 29.69 8.35 3.47
C THR A 90 28.32 8.71 2.90
N VAL A 91 28.14 8.47 1.61
CA VAL A 91 26.87 8.52 0.90
C VAL A 91 26.68 7.15 0.24
N PRO A 92 25.81 6.28 0.78
CA PRO A 92 25.63 4.94 0.25
C PRO A 92 25.09 4.96 -1.19
N TYR A 93 25.58 4.06 -2.02
CA TYR A 93 25.22 4.03 -3.44
C TYR A 93 25.17 2.61 -4.00
N VAL A 94 24.47 2.47 -5.12
CA VAL A 94 24.49 1.29 -6.01
C VAL A 94 24.74 1.79 -7.43
N ALA A 95 25.71 1.23 -8.13
CA ALA A 95 26.03 1.54 -9.52
C ALA A 95 25.58 0.38 -10.43
N THR A 96 24.80 0.70 -11.46
CA THR A 96 24.38 -0.25 -12.49
C THR A 96 24.78 0.23 -13.88
N ARG A 97 24.72 -0.66 -14.86
CA ARG A 97 24.86 -0.28 -16.28
C ARG A 97 23.89 0.86 -16.61
N TYR A 98 24.42 1.94 -17.19
CA TYR A 98 23.56 2.96 -17.79
C TYR A 98 22.90 2.40 -19.05
N VAL A 99 21.57 2.49 -19.12
CA VAL A 99 20.79 2.09 -20.29
C VAL A 99 20.28 3.37 -20.98
N PRO A 100 20.77 3.69 -22.18
CA PRO A 100 20.22 4.79 -22.97
C PRO A 100 18.85 4.36 -23.53
N GLY A 101 17.76 4.80 -22.90
CA GLY A 101 16.41 4.46 -23.33
C GLY A 101 15.33 5.15 -22.49
N LEU A 102 14.13 5.26 -23.05
CA LEU A 102 12.94 5.70 -22.32
C LEU A 102 12.45 4.56 -21.42
N SER A 103 11.81 4.88 -20.30
CA SER A 103 11.05 3.87 -19.57
C SER A 103 9.85 3.40 -20.40
N VAL A 104 9.35 2.18 -20.17
CA VAL A 104 8.12 1.70 -20.85
C VAL A 104 6.96 2.65 -20.56
N HIS A 105 6.91 3.25 -19.37
CA HIS A 105 5.95 4.30 -19.05
C HIS A 105 6.05 5.49 -20.03
N ASP A 106 7.25 6.01 -20.24
CA ASP A 106 7.46 7.20 -21.08
C ASP A 106 7.36 6.86 -22.57
N HIS A 107 7.90 5.71 -23.00
CA HIS A 107 7.76 5.21 -24.36
C HIS A 107 6.28 5.05 -24.74
N VAL A 108 5.45 4.47 -23.88
CA VAL A 108 4.01 4.33 -24.15
C VAL A 108 3.29 5.68 -24.14
N ALA A 109 3.74 6.64 -23.33
CA ALA A 109 3.19 7.99 -23.31
C ALA A 109 3.55 8.81 -24.57
N GLU A 110 4.76 8.61 -25.10
CA GLU A 110 5.28 9.36 -26.26
C GLU A 110 4.96 8.70 -27.61
N GLU A 111 5.11 7.38 -27.70
CA GLU A 111 5.01 6.61 -28.96
C GLU A 111 3.74 5.75 -29.02
N GLY A 112 3.04 5.58 -27.90
CA GLY A 112 1.83 4.76 -27.79
C GLY A 112 2.10 3.30 -27.42
N PRO A 113 1.05 2.46 -27.34
CA PRO A 113 1.18 1.07 -26.88
C PRO A 113 1.96 0.20 -27.86
N ILE A 114 2.70 -0.78 -27.33
CA ILE A 114 3.42 -1.81 -28.10
C ILE A 114 2.40 -2.83 -28.63
N ARG A 115 2.48 -3.21 -29.90
CA ARG A 115 1.44 -4.03 -30.59
C ARG A 115 2.04 -5.29 -31.22
N GLY A 116 1.18 -6.30 -31.41
CA GLY A 116 1.49 -7.48 -32.21
C GLY A 116 2.73 -8.24 -31.76
N ALA A 117 3.57 -8.64 -32.72
CA ALA A 117 4.78 -9.43 -32.48
C ALA A 117 5.80 -8.72 -31.57
N ASP A 118 5.87 -7.38 -31.60
CA ASP A 118 6.78 -6.62 -30.74
C ASP A 118 6.34 -6.68 -29.26
N LEU A 119 5.03 -6.75 -28.98
CA LEU A 119 4.52 -6.94 -27.61
C LEU A 119 4.80 -8.36 -27.10
N LEU A 120 4.60 -9.37 -27.96
CA LEU A 120 4.91 -10.76 -27.63
C LEU A 120 6.41 -10.93 -27.33
N TRP A 121 7.25 -10.32 -28.16
CA TRP A 121 8.70 -10.25 -27.97
C TRP A 121 9.08 -9.55 -26.65
N PHE A 122 8.50 -8.37 -26.38
CA PHE A 122 8.70 -7.62 -25.14
C PHE A 122 8.36 -8.46 -23.91
N ALA A 123 7.18 -9.11 -23.92
CA ALA A 123 6.69 -9.90 -22.80
C ALA A 123 7.60 -11.10 -22.51
N GLY A 124 8.06 -11.80 -23.55
CA GLY A 124 8.99 -12.93 -23.44
C GLY A 124 10.37 -12.52 -22.92
N CYS A 125 10.94 -11.43 -23.46
CA CYS A 125 12.24 -10.91 -23.00
C CYS A 125 12.19 -10.44 -21.53
N LEU A 126 11.10 -9.79 -21.13
CA LEU A 126 10.92 -9.36 -19.74
C LEU A 126 10.78 -10.56 -18.80
N ALA A 127 10.07 -11.61 -19.21
CA ALA A 127 9.96 -12.86 -18.44
C ALA A 127 11.33 -13.56 -18.30
N GLU A 128 12.15 -13.57 -19.37
CA GLU A 128 13.49 -14.13 -19.34
C GLU A 128 14.43 -13.32 -18.42
N GLY A 129 14.32 -11.99 -18.45
CA GLY A 129 15.02 -11.12 -17.51
C GLY A 129 14.66 -11.43 -16.05
N LEU A 130 13.37 -11.60 -15.76
CA LEU A 130 12.88 -11.90 -14.43
C LEU A 130 13.32 -13.31 -13.97
N ALA A 131 13.30 -14.30 -14.87
CA ALA A 131 13.78 -15.65 -14.57
C ALA A 131 15.28 -15.67 -14.25
N ALA A 132 16.09 -14.85 -14.93
CA ALA A 132 17.51 -14.71 -14.61
C ALA A 132 17.74 -14.09 -13.22
N VAL A 133 16.89 -13.16 -12.80
CA VAL A 133 16.92 -12.60 -11.44
C VAL A 133 16.59 -13.67 -10.40
N HIS A 134 15.51 -14.44 -10.64
CA HIS A 134 15.11 -15.55 -9.76
C HIS A 134 16.17 -16.66 -9.70
N GLY A 135 16.83 -16.95 -10.82
CA GLY A 135 17.94 -17.91 -10.88
C GLY A 135 19.16 -17.52 -10.05
N ALA A 136 19.32 -16.24 -9.71
CA ALA A 136 20.34 -15.77 -8.77
C ALA A 136 19.89 -15.83 -7.29
N GLY A 137 18.66 -16.30 -7.02
CA GLY A 137 18.07 -16.42 -5.69
C GLY A 137 17.49 -15.11 -5.14
N VAL A 138 17.14 -14.16 -6.01
CA VAL A 138 16.60 -12.84 -5.64
C VAL A 138 15.26 -12.61 -6.33
N LEU A 139 14.34 -11.91 -5.66
CA LEU A 139 13.09 -11.42 -6.25
C LEU A 139 13.24 -9.95 -6.66
N HIS A 140 12.61 -9.54 -7.76
CA HIS A 140 12.69 -8.15 -8.20
C HIS A 140 11.87 -7.21 -7.29
N ARG A 141 10.65 -7.62 -6.92
CA ARG A 141 9.71 -6.94 -6.00
C ARG A 141 9.16 -5.59 -6.46
N ASP A 142 9.70 -4.96 -7.51
CA ASP A 142 9.24 -3.66 -8.05
C ASP A 142 9.11 -3.64 -9.58
N VAL A 143 8.65 -4.73 -10.20
CA VAL A 143 8.43 -4.72 -11.66
C VAL A 143 7.26 -3.78 -11.99
N LYS A 144 7.51 -2.78 -12.83
CA LYS A 144 6.52 -1.80 -13.30
C LYS A 144 7.05 -1.07 -14.54
N PRO A 145 6.20 -0.39 -15.32
CA PRO A 145 6.62 0.29 -16.55
C PRO A 145 7.75 1.32 -16.38
N SER A 146 7.85 1.99 -15.23
CA SER A 146 8.95 2.95 -14.98
C SER A 146 10.29 2.30 -14.60
N ASN A 147 10.31 0.99 -14.30
CA ASN A 147 11.52 0.22 -14.00
C ASN A 147 11.91 -0.74 -15.14
N VAL A 148 11.33 -0.55 -16.33
CA VAL A 148 11.74 -1.26 -17.55
C VAL A 148 12.11 -0.19 -18.56
N LEU A 149 13.36 -0.19 -19.02
CA LEU A 149 13.84 0.75 -20.03
C LEU A 149 13.85 0.10 -21.41
N MET A 150 13.51 0.86 -22.45
CA MET A 150 13.49 0.43 -23.84
C MET A 150 14.80 0.85 -24.52
N GLU A 151 15.68 -0.12 -24.76
CA GLU A 151 16.92 0.06 -25.55
C GLU A 151 16.66 -0.44 -26.97
N GLY A 152 16.11 0.44 -27.81
CA GLY A 152 15.51 0.04 -29.09
C GLY A 152 14.28 -0.85 -28.85
N ARG A 153 14.31 -2.10 -29.33
CA ARG A 153 13.24 -3.09 -29.08
C ARG A 153 13.48 -3.97 -27.84
N ALA A 154 14.58 -3.77 -27.13
CA ALA A 154 14.96 -4.60 -25.99
C ALA A 154 14.40 -4.00 -24.68
N PRO A 155 13.57 -4.73 -23.93
CA PRO A 155 13.25 -4.36 -22.57
C PRO A 155 14.41 -4.69 -21.65
N ILE A 156 14.89 -3.69 -20.91
CA ILE A 156 15.93 -3.82 -19.91
C ILE A 156 15.33 -3.53 -18.54
N LEU A 157 15.25 -4.57 -17.72
CA LEU A 157 14.82 -4.48 -16.34
C LEU A 157 15.90 -3.77 -15.51
N ILE A 158 15.47 -2.74 -14.78
CA ILE A 158 16.33 -1.93 -13.91
C ILE A 158 15.75 -1.88 -12.49
N ASP A 159 16.55 -1.36 -11.57
CA ASP A 159 16.05 -0.90 -10.27
C ASP A 159 15.34 -1.99 -9.45
N PHE A 160 16.06 -3.09 -9.20
CA PHE A 160 15.65 -4.13 -8.25
C PHE A 160 15.31 -3.50 -6.88
N GLY A 161 14.33 -4.06 -6.19
CA GLY A 161 13.85 -3.61 -4.87
C GLY A 161 14.87 -3.70 -3.71
N LEU A 162 16.17 -3.56 -3.97
CA LEU A 162 17.30 -3.56 -3.03
C LEU A 162 17.07 -2.73 -1.77
N ALA A 163 16.39 -1.59 -1.91
CA ALA A 163 16.06 -0.72 -0.79
C ALA A 163 14.88 -1.23 0.07
N ARG A 164 13.91 -1.96 -0.52
CA ARG A 164 12.79 -2.55 0.24
C ARG A 164 13.28 -3.63 1.20
N LEU A 165 14.34 -4.35 0.84
CA LEU A 165 15.01 -5.37 1.66
C LEU A 165 15.75 -4.78 2.87
N ALA A 166 16.33 -3.57 2.74
CA ALA A 166 16.92 -2.86 3.87
C ALA A 166 15.84 -2.45 4.90
N GLU A 167 14.64 -2.16 4.42
CA GLU A 167 13.48 -1.69 5.19
C GLU A 167 12.56 -2.82 5.73
N ASP A 168 12.77 -4.11 5.44
CA ASP A 168 11.82 -5.20 5.78
C ASP A 168 11.48 -5.28 7.29
N SER A 169 12.38 -4.87 8.19
CA SER A 169 12.07 -4.76 9.63
C SER A 169 11.17 -3.57 10.02
N ARG A 170 10.98 -2.60 9.11
CA ARG A 170 10.15 -1.39 9.26
C ARG A 170 8.91 -1.38 8.37
N LEU A 171 8.88 -2.09 7.24
CA LEU A 171 7.71 -2.15 6.34
C LEU A 171 6.45 -2.67 7.05
N THR A 172 6.61 -3.70 7.90
CA THR A 172 5.53 -4.24 8.75
C THR A 172 5.04 -3.25 9.84
N ARG A 173 5.81 -2.20 10.16
CA ARG A 173 5.52 -1.23 11.24
C ARG A 173 4.84 0.05 10.78
N THR A 174 4.96 0.44 9.51
CA THR A 174 4.49 1.76 9.03
C THR A 174 3.27 1.68 8.12
N GLY A 175 2.95 0.53 7.54
CA GLY A 175 1.73 0.35 6.72
C GLY A 175 1.68 1.26 5.50
N PHE A 176 2.84 1.71 5.02
CA PHE A 176 2.96 2.40 3.74
C PHE A 176 3.05 1.35 2.64
N LEU A 177 2.08 1.35 1.74
CA LEU A 177 2.18 0.63 0.49
C LEU A 177 3.20 1.36 -0.38
N LEU A 178 4.45 0.92 -0.34
CA LEU A 178 5.51 1.50 -1.15
C LEU A 178 5.40 0.91 -2.56
N GLY A 179 4.60 1.49 -3.44
CA GLY A 179 4.44 1.04 -4.83
C GLY A 179 3.33 1.79 -5.55
N THR A 180 3.36 1.76 -6.88
CA THR A 180 2.20 2.18 -7.66
C THR A 180 1.16 1.06 -7.53
N PRO A 181 0.02 1.28 -6.86
CA PRO A 181 -0.85 0.23 -6.31
C PRO A 181 -1.34 -0.80 -7.33
N GLY A 182 -1.44 -0.44 -8.62
CA GLY A 182 -1.89 -1.34 -9.68
C GLY A 182 -0.86 -2.35 -10.21
N TYR A 183 0.34 -2.42 -9.64
CA TYR A 183 1.35 -3.44 -10.00
C TYR A 183 1.75 -4.32 -8.80
N VAL A 184 1.22 -4.02 -7.62
CA VAL A 184 1.53 -4.76 -6.38
C VAL A 184 0.59 -5.95 -6.29
N ALA A 185 1.14 -7.14 -6.12
CA ALA A 185 0.35 -8.37 -6.06
C ALA A 185 -0.59 -8.41 -4.82
N PRO A 186 -1.79 -9.01 -4.93
CA PRO A 186 -2.79 -9.07 -3.86
C PRO A 186 -2.29 -9.58 -2.50
N GLU A 187 -1.44 -10.60 -2.50
CA GLU A 187 -0.84 -11.21 -1.30
C GLU A 187 0.01 -10.18 -0.52
N ILE A 188 0.73 -9.30 -1.22
CA ILE A 188 1.50 -8.21 -0.60
C ILE A 188 0.56 -7.18 0.04
N LEU A 189 -0.62 -6.96 -0.53
CA LEU A 189 -1.61 -6.01 -0.01
C LEU A 189 -2.26 -6.48 1.29
N VAL A 190 -2.25 -7.79 1.57
CA VAL A 190 -2.73 -8.37 2.84
C VAL A 190 -1.60 -8.60 3.85
N GLY A 191 -0.35 -8.36 3.44
CA GLY A 191 0.84 -8.37 4.29
C GLY A 191 1.59 -9.69 4.28
N GLU A 192 1.40 -10.52 3.26
CA GLU A 192 2.22 -11.69 3.00
C GLU A 192 3.56 -11.30 2.35
N ASP A 193 4.53 -12.21 2.42
CA ASP A 193 5.86 -11.98 1.86
C ASP A 193 5.84 -12.11 0.34
N ALA A 194 6.70 -11.34 -0.34
CA ALA A 194 6.86 -11.43 -1.78
C ALA A 194 7.39 -12.81 -2.19
N SER A 195 6.78 -13.37 -3.23
CA SER A 195 7.18 -14.64 -3.84
C SER A 195 7.47 -14.47 -5.34
N ALA A 196 7.89 -15.55 -5.99
CA ALA A 196 8.04 -15.56 -7.45
C ALA A 196 6.72 -15.24 -8.16
N ALA A 197 5.59 -15.70 -7.61
CA ALA A 197 4.25 -15.42 -8.13
C ALA A 197 3.88 -13.93 -8.01
N SER A 198 4.41 -13.21 -7.02
CA SER A 198 4.22 -11.76 -6.90
C SER A 198 4.90 -10.99 -8.05
N ASP A 199 6.10 -11.42 -8.46
CA ASP A 199 6.80 -10.84 -9.61
C ASP A 199 6.11 -11.19 -10.94
N VAL A 200 5.50 -12.39 -11.06
CA VAL A 200 4.68 -12.77 -12.22
C VAL A 200 3.44 -11.86 -12.36
N HIS A 201 2.76 -11.55 -11.26
CA HIS A 201 1.66 -10.59 -11.27
C HIS A 201 2.13 -9.21 -11.75
N ALA A 202 3.26 -8.73 -11.22
CA ALA A 202 3.83 -7.44 -11.59
C ALA A 202 4.30 -7.39 -13.06
N TRP A 203 4.85 -8.51 -13.57
CA TRP A 203 5.15 -8.72 -14.99
C TRP A 203 3.89 -8.60 -15.84
N ALA A 204 2.83 -9.33 -15.49
CA ALA A 204 1.58 -9.33 -16.25
C ALA A 204 0.93 -7.95 -16.28
N ALA A 205 0.92 -7.23 -15.15
CA ALA A 205 0.42 -5.87 -15.08
C ALA A 205 1.25 -4.90 -15.94
N THR A 206 2.56 -5.11 -16.02
CA THR A 206 3.48 -4.32 -16.87
C THR A 206 3.26 -4.60 -18.36
N VAL A 207 3.09 -5.86 -18.75
CA VAL A 207 2.77 -6.26 -20.13
C VAL A 207 1.41 -5.73 -20.56
N ALA A 208 0.41 -5.79 -19.68
CA ALA A 208 -0.91 -5.22 -19.93
C ALA A 208 -0.86 -3.72 -20.18
N TYR A 209 -0.09 -2.99 -19.37
CA TYR A 209 0.14 -1.56 -19.59
C TYR A 209 0.85 -1.29 -20.92
N ALA A 210 1.92 -2.05 -21.23
CA ALA A 210 2.68 -1.88 -22.46
C ALA A 210 1.80 -2.08 -23.71
N GLY A 211 0.89 -3.08 -23.69
CA GLY A 211 0.03 -3.40 -24.83
C GLY A 211 -1.21 -2.49 -24.98
N THR A 212 -1.72 -1.95 -23.88
CA THR A 212 -2.99 -1.19 -23.88
C THR A 212 -2.82 0.32 -23.70
N GLY A 213 -1.67 0.76 -23.16
CA GLY A 213 -1.45 2.14 -22.71
C GLY A 213 -2.21 2.53 -21.44
N ARG A 214 -2.87 1.57 -20.80
CA ARG A 214 -3.75 1.80 -19.65
C ARG A 214 -3.36 0.87 -18.52
N ALA A 215 -3.43 1.37 -17.28
CA ALA A 215 -3.17 0.52 -16.12
C ALA A 215 -4.29 -0.53 -16.02
N PRO A 216 -3.98 -1.82 -15.83
CA PRO A 216 -4.96 -2.90 -15.85
C PRO A 216 -6.03 -2.75 -14.77
N PHE A 217 -5.67 -2.23 -13.60
CA PHE A 217 -6.60 -1.94 -12.50
C PHE A 217 -7.09 -0.50 -12.50
N GLY A 218 -7.02 0.20 -13.64
CA GLY A 218 -7.53 1.54 -13.86
C GLY A 218 -6.86 2.65 -13.03
N ARG A 219 -7.53 3.81 -12.99
CA ARG A 219 -7.13 5.00 -12.22
C ARG A 219 -8.20 5.31 -11.16
N GLY A 220 -7.86 6.13 -10.16
CA GLY A 220 -8.79 6.56 -9.11
C GLY A 220 -8.11 6.68 -7.74
N PRO A 221 -8.89 6.88 -6.67
CA PRO A 221 -8.39 6.80 -5.30
C PRO A 221 -7.63 5.50 -5.06
N ILE A 222 -6.54 5.56 -4.29
CA ILE A 222 -5.68 4.41 -4.04
C ILE A 222 -6.47 3.21 -3.49
N GLU A 223 -7.43 3.45 -2.61
CA GLU A 223 -8.28 2.42 -2.04
C GLU A 223 -9.10 1.67 -3.09
N ALA A 224 -9.60 2.37 -4.11
CA ALA A 224 -10.39 1.75 -5.19
C ALA A 224 -9.51 0.93 -6.15
N VAL A 225 -8.27 1.35 -6.39
CA VAL A 225 -7.31 0.55 -7.18
C VAL A 225 -6.92 -0.71 -6.41
N LEU A 226 -6.60 -0.59 -5.12
CA LEU A 226 -6.26 -1.74 -4.27
C LEU A 226 -7.41 -2.74 -4.13
N ASP A 227 -8.64 -2.26 -4.05
CA ASP A 227 -9.83 -3.10 -3.97
C ASP A 227 -10.02 -3.91 -5.27
N ARG A 228 -9.83 -3.28 -6.44
CA ARG A 228 -9.84 -3.98 -7.73
C ARG A 228 -8.73 -5.02 -7.85
N VAL A 229 -7.51 -4.67 -7.42
CA VAL A 229 -6.39 -5.62 -7.39
C VAL A 229 -6.74 -6.85 -6.56
N ARG A 230 -7.27 -6.66 -5.36
CA ARG A 230 -7.69 -7.75 -4.46
C ARG A 230 -8.77 -8.65 -5.06
N ARG A 231 -9.70 -8.09 -5.83
CA ARG A 231 -10.76 -8.86 -6.50
C ARG A 231 -10.33 -9.45 -7.84
N GLY A 232 -9.15 -9.10 -8.35
CA GLY A 232 -8.73 -9.46 -9.70
C GLY A 232 -9.51 -8.73 -10.80
N GLU A 233 -10.16 -7.61 -10.48
CA GLU A 233 -10.94 -6.82 -11.44
C GLU A 233 -10.03 -5.97 -12.32
N HIS A 234 -9.53 -6.57 -13.40
CA HIS A 234 -8.65 -5.93 -14.37
C HIS A 234 -9.33 -5.72 -15.74
N ASP A 235 -8.93 -4.67 -16.45
CA ASP A 235 -9.33 -4.38 -17.82
C ASP A 235 -8.17 -4.63 -18.78
N LEU A 236 -8.29 -5.70 -19.58
CA LEU A 236 -7.34 -6.08 -20.63
C LEU A 236 -7.85 -5.74 -22.04
N THR A 237 -8.86 -4.88 -22.16
CA THR A 237 -9.42 -4.49 -23.46
C THR A 237 -8.32 -3.91 -24.36
N GLY A 238 -8.18 -4.45 -25.58
CA GLY A 238 -7.12 -4.09 -26.52
C GLY A 238 -5.89 -5.00 -26.49
N LEU A 239 -5.81 -5.97 -25.56
CA LEU A 239 -4.99 -7.16 -25.75
C LEU A 239 -5.78 -8.21 -26.53
N GLU A 240 -5.10 -8.91 -27.44
CA GLU A 240 -5.70 -9.88 -28.34
C GLU A 240 -4.92 -11.20 -28.32
N GLY A 241 -5.57 -12.26 -28.81
CA GLY A 241 -4.96 -13.58 -28.99
C GLY A 241 -4.53 -14.28 -27.71
N ASP A 242 -3.61 -15.23 -27.85
CA ASP A 242 -3.16 -16.09 -26.74
C ASP A 242 -2.45 -15.30 -25.63
N LEU A 243 -1.76 -14.19 -25.98
CA LEU A 243 -1.06 -13.37 -24.99
C LEU A 243 -2.02 -12.76 -23.97
N ARG A 244 -3.25 -12.37 -24.38
CA ARG A 244 -4.27 -11.88 -23.44
C ARG A 244 -4.58 -12.94 -22.38
N ARG A 245 -4.80 -14.19 -22.78
CA ARG A 245 -5.12 -15.29 -21.86
C ARG A 245 -3.99 -15.53 -20.86
N VAL A 246 -2.74 -15.51 -21.33
CA VAL A 246 -1.57 -15.68 -20.46
C VAL A 246 -1.45 -14.54 -19.44
N VAL A 247 -1.67 -13.30 -19.86
CA VAL A 247 -1.68 -12.13 -18.97
C VAL A 247 -2.81 -12.22 -17.95
N GLU A 248 -4.01 -12.64 -18.37
CA GLU A 248 -5.18 -12.81 -17.50
C GLU A 248 -4.93 -13.84 -16.38
N VAL A 249 -4.45 -15.04 -16.72
CA VAL A 249 -4.11 -16.07 -15.71
C VAL A 249 -2.96 -15.60 -14.79
N SER A 250 -2.01 -14.85 -15.34
CA SER A 250 -0.91 -14.29 -14.54
C SER A 250 -1.34 -13.17 -13.58
N LEU A 251 -2.54 -12.61 -13.76
CA LEU A 251 -3.16 -11.61 -12.88
C LEU A 251 -4.15 -12.23 -11.87
N ASP A 252 -4.25 -13.56 -11.78
CA ASP A 252 -5.14 -14.24 -10.83
C ASP A 252 -4.87 -13.76 -9.39
N PRO A 253 -5.90 -13.45 -8.59
CA PRO A 253 -5.73 -13.05 -7.20
C PRO A 253 -4.96 -14.06 -6.35
N GLU A 254 -5.14 -15.35 -6.61
CA GLU A 254 -4.49 -16.45 -5.89
C GLU A 254 -3.09 -16.71 -6.49
N PRO A 255 -2.00 -16.60 -5.70
CA PRO A 255 -0.63 -16.81 -6.20
C PRO A 255 -0.42 -18.18 -6.86
N ASP A 256 -1.02 -19.23 -6.30
CA ASP A 256 -0.82 -20.62 -6.74
C ASP A 256 -1.51 -20.94 -8.08
N ARG A 257 -2.41 -20.06 -8.54
CA ARG A 257 -3.08 -20.19 -9.85
C ARG A 257 -2.30 -19.54 -10.97
N ARG A 258 -1.29 -18.73 -10.65
CA ARG A 258 -0.44 -18.05 -11.64
C ARG A 258 0.57 -19.03 -12.21
N PRO A 259 0.93 -18.91 -13.50
CA PRO A 259 2.00 -19.72 -14.07
C PRO A 259 3.34 -19.34 -13.44
N THR A 260 4.20 -20.33 -13.28
CA THR A 260 5.62 -20.11 -12.98
C THR A 260 6.32 -19.45 -14.18
N LEU A 261 7.47 -18.80 -13.93
CA LEU A 261 8.27 -18.22 -15.02
C LEU A 261 8.75 -19.28 -16.01
N ASP A 262 9.04 -20.51 -15.56
CA ASP A 262 9.43 -21.60 -16.46
C ASP A 262 8.29 -22.02 -17.39
N GLN A 263 7.05 -22.03 -16.90
CA GLN A 263 5.87 -22.25 -17.73
C GLN A 263 5.67 -21.12 -18.73
N LEU A 264 5.81 -19.86 -18.30
CA LEU A 264 5.73 -18.70 -19.19
C LEU A 264 6.79 -18.77 -20.30
N LEU A 265 8.05 -19.03 -19.95
CA LEU A 265 9.15 -19.17 -20.92
C LEU A 265 8.95 -20.34 -21.87
N SER A 266 8.39 -21.46 -21.39
CA SER A 266 8.05 -22.59 -22.25
C SER A 266 6.94 -22.24 -23.23
N TRP A 267 5.94 -21.49 -22.78
CA TRP A 267 4.88 -20.97 -23.65
C TRP A 267 5.42 -19.99 -24.71
N PHE A 268 6.27 -19.02 -24.33
CA PHE A 268 6.88 -18.08 -25.28
C PHE A 268 7.74 -18.78 -26.34
N ARG A 269 8.48 -19.83 -25.95
CA ARG A 269 9.25 -20.67 -26.88
C ARG A 269 8.36 -21.37 -27.90
N ALA A 270 7.20 -21.89 -27.47
CA ALA A 270 6.24 -22.51 -28.37
C ALA A 270 5.64 -21.52 -29.37
N GLN A 271 5.51 -20.25 -28.99
CA GLN A 271 5.07 -19.14 -29.86
C GLN A 271 6.17 -18.62 -30.81
N GLY A 272 7.34 -19.27 -30.84
CA GLY A 272 8.45 -18.89 -31.71
C GLY A 272 9.22 -17.65 -31.25
N VAL A 273 9.06 -17.20 -30.01
CA VAL A 273 9.93 -16.18 -29.40
C VAL A 273 11.26 -16.86 -29.06
N PRO A 274 12.37 -16.54 -29.75
CA PRO A 274 13.62 -17.24 -29.52
C PRO A 274 14.16 -16.91 -28.13
N SER A 275 14.19 -17.91 -27.24
CA SER A 275 15.05 -17.89 -26.05
C SER A 275 16.48 -18.13 -26.51
N ARG A 276 17.32 -17.09 -26.51
CA ARG A 276 18.75 -17.29 -26.73
C ARG A 276 19.39 -17.54 -25.36
N PRO A 277 19.95 -18.73 -25.10
CA PRO A 277 20.60 -18.99 -23.82
C PRO A 277 21.68 -17.93 -23.55
N ALA A 278 21.81 -17.54 -22.28
CA ALA A 278 22.67 -16.47 -21.77
C ALA A 278 24.19 -16.63 -22.02
N THR A 279 24.61 -17.59 -22.85
CA THR A 279 25.99 -17.74 -23.32
C THR A 279 26.16 -17.08 -24.69
N VAL A 280 26.29 -15.75 -24.67
CA VAL A 280 27.13 -15.06 -25.66
C VAL A 280 28.07 -14.20 -24.85
N ALA A 281 29.37 -14.47 -24.98
CA ALA A 281 30.41 -13.60 -24.48
C ALA A 281 30.04 -12.15 -24.81
N ALA A 282 30.15 -11.26 -23.83
CA ALA A 282 29.98 -9.84 -24.08
C ALA A 282 30.89 -9.45 -25.26
N ASP A 283 30.31 -9.24 -26.44
CA ASP A 283 31.00 -8.53 -27.49
C ASP A 283 31.42 -7.19 -26.89
N PRO A 284 32.68 -6.74 -27.12
CA PRO A 284 33.14 -5.49 -26.57
C PRO A 284 32.16 -4.40 -27.02
N VAL A 285 31.63 -3.67 -26.03
CA VAL A 285 30.79 -2.49 -26.22
C VAL A 285 31.45 -1.64 -27.31
N PRO A 286 30.79 -1.31 -28.43
CA PRO A 286 31.35 -0.33 -29.34
C PRO A 286 31.46 0.95 -28.53
N ASP A 287 32.65 1.54 -28.46
CA ASP A 287 32.88 2.88 -27.97
C ASP A 287 31.70 3.76 -28.39
N THR A 288 30.88 4.17 -27.43
CA THR A 288 29.83 5.16 -27.68
C THR A 288 30.52 6.47 -28.01
N GLN A 289 30.86 6.65 -29.29
CA GLN A 289 31.22 7.94 -29.82
C GLN A 289 30.02 8.88 -29.65
N PRO A 290 30.27 10.15 -29.29
CA PRO A 290 29.20 11.11 -29.12
C PRO A 290 28.47 11.29 -30.45
N LEU A 291 27.14 11.12 -30.44
CA LEU A 291 26.29 11.86 -31.36
C LEU A 291 26.60 13.34 -31.14
N GLY A 292 27.29 13.93 -32.12
CA GLY A 292 27.55 15.36 -32.15
C GLY A 292 26.23 16.15 -32.11
N PRO A 293 26.27 17.44 -31.72
CA PRO A 293 25.07 18.25 -31.66
C PRO A 293 24.42 18.28 -33.04
N ALA A 294 23.20 17.78 -33.14
CA ALA A 294 22.37 18.00 -34.31
C ALA A 294 22.23 19.51 -34.52
N SER A 295 22.76 19.99 -35.64
CA SER A 295 22.56 21.35 -36.13
C SER A 295 21.07 21.60 -36.35
N HIS A 296 20.43 22.26 -35.38
CA HIS A 296 19.13 22.88 -35.59
C HIS A 296 19.28 24.04 -36.57
N PRO A 297 18.52 24.10 -37.67
CA PRO A 297 18.36 25.32 -38.44
C PRO A 297 17.76 26.38 -37.53
N GLN A 298 18.41 27.55 -37.48
CA GLN A 298 17.88 28.72 -36.81
C GLN A 298 16.55 29.10 -37.47
N ASP A 299 15.46 29.05 -36.71
CA ASP A 299 14.33 29.91 -37.02
C ASP A 299 13.66 30.42 -35.73
N THR A 300 13.45 31.72 -35.72
CA THR A 300 13.12 32.53 -34.56
C THR A 300 11.66 32.34 -34.15
N THR A 301 11.37 31.99 -32.90
CA THR A 301 10.05 32.31 -32.32
C THR A 301 10.16 32.63 -30.83
N ARG A 302 9.58 33.79 -30.48
CA ARG A 302 9.57 34.47 -29.19
C ARG A 302 9.04 33.60 -28.03
N VAL A 303 9.74 33.69 -26.90
CA VAL A 303 9.29 33.23 -25.58
C VAL A 303 8.26 34.21 -25.00
N VAL A 304 7.10 33.70 -24.59
CA VAL A 304 6.20 34.34 -23.63
C VAL A 304 6.14 33.45 -22.39
N PRO A 305 6.31 33.97 -21.16
CA PRO A 305 6.29 33.16 -19.96
C PRO A 305 4.84 32.94 -19.50
N VAL A 306 4.48 31.69 -19.17
CA VAL A 306 3.30 31.43 -18.34
C VAL A 306 3.78 30.96 -16.98
N ALA A 307 3.62 31.85 -16.00
CA ALA A 307 3.82 31.59 -14.60
C ALA A 307 2.79 30.56 -14.11
N GLY A 308 3.24 29.58 -13.33
CA GLY A 308 2.36 28.66 -12.63
C GLY A 308 1.78 29.25 -11.35
N ALA A 309 0.68 28.67 -10.89
CA ALA A 309 0.44 28.23 -9.50
C ALA A 309 -1.07 28.22 -9.16
N ALA A 310 -1.44 27.17 -8.42
CA ALA A 310 -2.46 27.09 -7.38
C ALA A 310 -3.22 28.37 -6.97
N ALA A 311 -4.52 28.24 -6.71
CA ALA A 311 -5.10 28.44 -5.37
C ALA A 311 -6.63 28.23 -5.35
N GLY A 312 -7.12 27.61 -4.28
CA GLY A 312 -8.51 27.68 -3.85
C GLY A 312 -8.70 28.72 -2.73
N ALA A 313 -9.91 29.31 -2.71
CA ALA A 313 -10.67 29.90 -1.59
C ALA A 313 -9.94 30.73 -0.50
N ALA A 314 -10.27 32.03 -0.38
CA ALA A 314 -11.33 32.56 0.49
C ALA A 314 -11.18 34.08 0.80
N ALA A 315 -12.30 34.80 0.62
CA ALA A 315 -12.84 35.94 1.39
C ALA A 315 -12.02 37.23 1.66
N GLY A 316 -12.63 38.38 1.31
CA GLY A 316 -12.43 39.63 2.06
C GLY A 316 -12.62 40.96 1.29
N ALA A 317 -13.84 41.50 1.34
CA ALA A 317 -14.19 42.94 1.38
C ALA A 317 -14.08 43.83 0.11
N ALA A 318 -15.29 44.24 -0.33
CA ALA A 318 -15.73 45.63 -0.60
C ALA A 318 -15.13 46.42 -1.78
N THR A 319 -15.94 46.69 -2.81
CA THR A 319 -16.54 48.02 -3.14
C THR A 319 -16.84 48.18 -4.65
N ARG A 320 -18.15 48.29 -4.94
CA ARG A 320 -18.85 49.08 -5.97
C ARG A 320 -18.42 49.04 -7.46
N ALA A 321 -19.38 48.58 -8.26
CA ALA A 321 -20.21 49.36 -9.19
C ALA A 321 -20.09 49.13 -10.71
N ALA A 322 -21.28 49.20 -11.33
CA ALA A 322 -21.64 49.29 -12.75
C ALA A 322 -21.62 47.96 -13.52
N ALA A 323 -22.71 47.20 -13.61
CA ALA A 323 -24.00 47.46 -14.31
C ALA A 323 -23.86 47.49 -15.84
N ALA A 324 -24.20 46.36 -16.48
CA ALA A 324 -24.93 46.28 -17.76
C ALA A 324 -25.25 44.81 -18.09
N GLU A 325 -26.47 44.38 -17.78
CA GLU A 325 -27.22 43.31 -18.44
C GLU A 325 -28.22 43.96 -19.43
N PRO A 326 -29.02 43.22 -20.23
CA PRO A 326 -28.69 42.06 -21.08
C PRO A 326 -29.35 42.22 -22.48
N THR A 327 -29.20 41.25 -23.39
CA THR A 327 -30.22 41.05 -24.45
C THR A 327 -30.47 39.55 -24.62
N LEU A 328 -31.74 39.23 -24.40
CA LEU A 328 -32.40 37.92 -24.42
C LEU A 328 -32.86 37.54 -25.84
N VAL A 329 -33.42 36.32 -25.92
CA VAL A 329 -34.35 35.72 -26.91
C VAL A 329 -33.66 34.53 -27.64
N GLU A 330 -34.09 33.25 -27.54
CA GLU A 330 -35.43 32.69 -27.28
C GLU A 330 -35.43 31.22 -26.81
N GLU A 331 -36.56 30.84 -26.17
CA GLU A 331 -37.07 29.62 -25.51
C GLU A 331 -36.90 28.26 -26.27
N ALA A 332 -36.51 27.12 -25.65
CA ALA A 332 -37.24 26.15 -24.78
C ALA A 332 -38.35 25.33 -25.51
N PRO A 333 -38.91 24.19 -25.01
CA PRO A 333 -38.81 23.58 -23.66
C PRO A 333 -38.85 22.00 -23.57
N HIS A 334 -38.89 21.49 -22.31
CA HIS A 334 -39.43 20.20 -21.77
C HIS A 334 -38.53 18.96 -21.51
N THR A 335 -38.15 18.83 -20.23
CA THR A 335 -38.31 17.70 -19.28
C THR A 335 -38.76 16.32 -19.78
N GLN A 336 -38.07 15.26 -19.33
CA GLN A 336 -38.72 14.09 -18.72
C GLN A 336 -37.78 13.37 -17.71
N VAL A 337 -38.37 13.03 -16.58
CA VAL A 337 -37.82 12.39 -15.38
C VAL A 337 -38.24 10.91 -15.39
N LEU A 338 -37.25 10.02 -15.19
CA LEU A 338 -37.21 8.63 -14.63
C LEU A 338 -38.34 7.60 -14.97
N PRO A 339 -38.00 6.30 -15.01
CA PRO A 339 -38.08 5.50 -13.77
C PRO A 339 -36.92 4.53 -13.51
N GLU A 340 -36.64 4.36 -12.21
CA GLU A 340 -36.07 3.17 -11.60
C GLU A 340 -37.08 2.01 -11.67
N ASP A 341 -36.64 0.81 -12.00
CA ASP A 341 -37.29 -0.46 -11.67
C ASP A 341 -36.18 -1.53 -11.52
N ARG A 342 -35.89 -1.99 -10.30
CA ARG A 342 -36.46 -3.20 -9.67
C ARG A 342 -35.59 -4.44 -9.93
N TYR A 343 -34.61 -4.65 -9.06
CA TYR A 343 -34.01 -5.97 -8.84
C TYR A 343 -35.01 -6.80 -8.04
N ASP A 344 -35.45 -7.93 -8.61
CA ASP A 344 -36.21 -8.95 -7.89
C ASP A 344 -35.44 -10.29 -7.95
N ASP A 345 -35.57 -11.00 -6.84
CA ASP A 345 -34.92 -12.23 -6.45
C ASP A 345 -35.46 -13.46 -7.21
N ARG A 346 -34.54 -14.33 -7.63
CA ARG A 346 -34.60 -15.82 -7.58
C ARG A 346 -33.93 -16.44 -8.79
N TYR A 347 -32.96 -17.33 -8.54
CA TYR A 347 -33.01 -18.66 -9.13
C TYR A 347 -32.57 -19.68 -8.07
N GLU A 348 -33.56 -20.46 -7.64
CA GLU A 348 -33.38 -21.77 -7.04
C GLU A 348 -32.90 -22.76 -8.11
N ARG A 349 -32.20 -23.75 -7.58
CA ARG A 349 -31.75 -25.04 -8.11
C ARG A 349 -32.88 -25.80 -8.82
N ASP A 350 -32.55 -26.51 -9.90
CA ASP A 350 -32.86 -27.95 -10.08
C ASP A 350 -32.23 -28.52 -11.37
N ASP A 351 -31.88 -29.80 -11.27
CA ASP A 351 -31.11 -30.65 -12.17
C ASP A 351 -31.95 -31.29 -13.31
N GLU A 352 -31.22 -31.97 -14.21
CA GLU A 352 -31.61 -33.11 -15.09
C GLU A 352 -32.14 -32.89 -16.54
N ASP A 353 -31.22 -33.14 -17.48
CA ASP A 353 -31.16 -34.30 -18.39
C ASP A 353 -31.70 -34.23 -19.85
N THR A 354 -30.92 -34.91 -20.71
CA THR A 354 -31.12 -35.47 -22.06
C THR A 354 -31.08 -34.62 -23.34
N GLY A 355 -30.22 -35.07 -24.27
CA GLY A 355 -30.58 -35.13 -25.69
C GLY A 355 -29.47 -34.85 -26.70
N ASP A 356 -28.85 -35.90 -27.22
CA ASP A 356 -27.83 -35.93 -28.28
C ASP A 356 -28.28 -35.31 -29.63
N ALA A 357 -27.35 -34.71 -30.39
CA ALA A 357 -27.31 -34.78 -31.86
C ALA A 357 -25.94 -34.34 -32.43
N GLU A 358 -25.34 -35.23 -33.21
CA GLU A 358 -24.10 -35.11 -33.97
C GLU A 358 -24.18 -34.08 -35.13
N GLY A 359 -23.04 -33.47 -35.51
CA GLY A 359 -22.90 -32.84 -36.82
C GLY A 359 -21.73 -31.85 -37.04
N THR A 360 -20.57 -32.39 -37.44
CA THR A 360 -19.59 -31.85 -38.42
C THR A 360 -18.77 -30.56 -38.13
N GLY A 361 -17.57 -30.78 -37.57
CA GLY A 361 -16.22 -30.33 -37.98
C GLY A 361 -15.94 -28.91 -38.52
N ASP A 362 -15.09 -28.18 -37.80
CA ASP A 362 -13.97 -27.40 -38.36
C ASP A 362 -12.92 -27.12 -37.25
N ASP A 363 -11.65 -27.10 -37.62
CA ASP A 363 -10.46 -27.28 -36.77
C ASP A 363 -10.27 -26.22 -35.67
N GLY A 364 -10.21 -26.66 -34.40
CA GLY A 364 -10.00 -25.76 -33.26
C GLY A 364 -9.66 -26.44 -31.93
N ASP A 365 -9.00 -27.61 -31.95
CA ASP A 365 -8.65 -28.37 -30.74
C ASP A 365 -7.14 -28.34 -30.47
N ASP A 366 -6.68 -27.39 -29.67
CA ASP A 366 -5.37 -27.47 -28.98
C ASP A 366 -5.36 -26.68 -27.63
N LEU A 367 -6.53 -26.35 -27.07
CA LEU A 367 -6.64 -25.67 -25.76
C LEU A 367 -7.36 -26.49 -24.68
N ASP A 368 -7.93 -27.64 -25.02
CA ASP A 368 -8.62 -28.54 -24.08
C ASP A 368 -7.69 -29.46 -23.28
N GLY A 369 -6.37 -29.37 -23.51
CA GLY A 369 -5.34 -30.10 -22.75
C GLY A 369 -5.03 -29.54 -21.36
N LEU A 370 -5.55 -28.36 -20.98
CA LEU A 370 -5.34 -27.75 -19.65
C LEU A 370 -6.30 -28.32 -18.60
N ARG A 371 -6.58 -29.62 -18.64
CA ARG A 371 -7.30 -30.32 -17.59
C ARG A 371 -6.31 -30.61 -16.45
N TRP A 372 -6.25 -29.71 -15.48
CA TRP A 372 -5.50 -29.86 -14.22
C TRP A 372 -6.11 -30.99 -13.37
N GLY A 373 -5.87 -32.24 -13.76
CA GLY A 373 -6.12 -33.44 -12.97
C GLY A 373 -4.96 -33.63 -12.00
N GLY A 374 -5.26 -33.52 -10.71
CA GLY A 374 -4.26 -33.52 -9.65
C GLY A 374 -3.63 -34.87 -9.39
N TRP A 375 -2.32 -34.85 -9.13
CA TRP A 375 -1.46 -35.73 -8.32
C TRP A 375 -0.15 -34.94 -8.17
N GLY A 376 0.62 -34.92 -7.11
CA GLY A 376 0.64 -35.58 -5.81
C GLY A 376 1.80 -34.90 -5.06
N GLU A 377 1.65 -34.77 -3.75
CA GLU A 377 2.56 -34.05 -2.87
C GLU A 377 4.01 -34.55 -2.98
N GLU A 378 4.93 -33.62 -3.20
CA GLU A 378 6.29 -33.69 -2.65
C GLU A 378 6.79 -32.24 -2.45
N GLU A 379 6.21 -31.58 -1.44
CA GLU A 379 6.62 -30.26 -0.98
C GLU A 379 7.99 -30.34 -0.30
N THR A 380 8.95 -29.54 -0.77
CA THR A 380 10.09 -29.15 0.04
C THR A 380 9.64 -27.92 0.84
N GLU A 381 9.28 -28.11 2.11
CA GLU A 381 8.68 -27.04 2.94
C GLU A 381 9.58 -25.79 3.03
N PRO A 382 9.07 -24.58 2.70
CA PRO A 382 9.74 -23.33 3.03
C PRO A 382 9.65 -23.06 4.54
N GLU A 383 10.74 -22.54 5.14
CA GLU A 383 10.78 -22.25 6.57
C GLU A 383 9.57 -21.38 7.01
N PRO A 384 8.85 -21.76 8.07
CA PRO A 384 7.64 -21.06 8.45
C PRO A 384 7.96 -19.64 8.94
N PRO A 385 7.10 -18.64 8.65
CA PRO A 385 7.24 -17.30 9.22
C PRO A 385 7.31 -17.41 10.74
N VAL A 386 8.13 -16.58 11.40
CA VAL A 386 8.30 -16.57 12.86
C VAL A 386 6.92 -16.46 13.50
N ARG A 387 6.35 -17.62 13.86
CA ARG A 387 5.01 -17.72 14.41
C ARG A 387 5.09 -17.05 15.76
N VAL A 388 4.42 -15.91 15.92
CA VAL A 388 4.23 -15.29 17.24
C VAL A 388 3.74 -16.41 18.16
N GLY A 389 4.58 -16.80 19.13
CA GLY A 389 4.36 -18.01 19.91
C GLY A 389 2.95 -18.02 20.48
N ALA A 390 2.30 -19.18 20.55
CA ALA A 390 0.94 -19.29 21.05
C ALA A 390 0.79 -18.58 22.43
N GLY A 391 1.83 -18.63 23.26
CA GLY A 391 1.90 -17.92 24.54
C GLY A 391 1.88 -16.39 24.42
N GLU A 392 2.47 -15.78 23.39
CA GLU A 392 2.39 -14.33 23.19
C GLU A 392 1.02 -13.89 22.64
N ARG A 393 0.41 -14.70 21.75
CA ARG A 393 -0.98 -14.48 21.31
C ARG A 393 -1.96 -14.59 22.49
N LEU A 394 -1.79 -15.59 23.34
CA LEU A 394 -2.58 -15.78 24.56
C LEU A 394 -2.42 -14.60 25.53
N ARG A 395 -1.18 -14.18 25.81
CA ARG A 395 -0.89 -13.01 26.67
C ARG A 395 -1.56 -11.73 26.18
N ARG A 396 -1.54 -11.49 24.86
CA ARG A 396 -2.21 -10.33 24.24
C ARG A 396 -3.73 -10.42 24.39
N GLY A 397 -4.32 -11.58 24.15
CA GLY A 397 -5.75 -11.81 24.34
C GLY A 397 -6.19 -11.59 25.79
N LEU A 398 -5.42 -12.12 26.75
CA LEU A 398 -5.70 -11.98 28.18
C LEU A 398 -5.62 -10.52 28.66
N LEU A 399 -4.66 -9.71 28.18
CA LEU A 399 -4.64 -8.29 28.53
C LEU A 399 -5.85 -7.53 27.99
N TRP A 400 -6.31 -7.87 26.78
CA TRP A 400 -7.50 -7.26 26.21
C TRP A 400 -8.76 -7.63 26.98
N LEU A 401 -8.90 -8.89 27.38
CA LEU A 401 -10.00 -9.35 28.23
C LEU A 401 -9.96 -8.68 29.61
N ALA A 402 -8.78 -8.59 30.24
CA ALA A 402 -8.60 -7.91 31.53
C ALA A 402 -8.93 -6.42 31.43
N LEU A 403 -8.56 -5.75 30.34
CA LEU A 403 -8.91 -4.35 30.09
C LEU A 403 -10.43 -4.18 29.91
N ALA A 404 -11.07 -5.06 29.14
CA ALA A 404 -12.52 -5.04 28.96
C ALA A 404 -13.26 -5.26 30.28
N ALA A 405 -12.79 -6.20 31.12
CA ALA A 405 -13.34 -6.45 32.44
C ALA A 405 -13.17 -5.25 33.39
N ALA A 406 -11.99 -4.64 33.43
CA ALA A 406 -11.72 -3.47 34.26
C ALA A 406 -12.60 -2.27 33.86
N VAL A 407 -12.68 -1.97 32.56
CA VAL A 407 -13.54 -0.90 32.06
C VAL A 407 -15.02 -1.22 32.30
N GLY A 408 -15.45 -2.48 32.12
CA GLY A 408 -16.82 -2.90 32.42
C GLY A 408 -17.20 -2.71 33.88
N ALA A 409 -16.31 -3.06 34.81
CA ALA A 409 -16.52 -2.89 36.25
C ALA A 409 -16.52 -1.41 36.67
N LEU A 410 -15.69 -0.58 36.04
CA LEU A 410 -15.72 0.86 36.27
C LEU A 410 -16.96 1.52 35.66
N LEU A 411 -17.42 1.04 34.49
CA LEU A 411 -18.63 1.54 33.84
C LEU A 411 -19.89 1.15 34.63
N SER A 412 -19.90 -0.01 35.30
CA SER A 412 -21.01 -0.37 36.20
C SER A 412 -21.03 0.48 37.47
N ALA A 413 -19.87 0.95 37.94
CA ALA A 413 -19.75 1.86 39.08
C ALA A 413 -20.10 3.30 38.71
N TYR A 414 -19.59 3.80 37.57
CA TYR A 414 -19.68 5.19 37.16
C TYR A 414 -20.02 5.33 35.66
N PRO A 415 -21.27 5.05 35.25
CA PRO A 415 -21.63 4.90 33.83
C PRO A 415 -21.36 6.15 32.99
N TYR A 416 -21.72 7.33 33.50
CA TYR A 416 -21.56 8.57 32.74
C TYR A 416 -20.11 9.06 32.70
N LEU A 417 -19.40 9.02 33.83
CA LEU A 417 -18.01 9.45 33.89
C LEU A 417 -17.11 8.56 33.02
N VAL A 418 -17.23 7.24 33.16
CA VAL A 418 -16.40 6.30 32.42
C VAL A 418 -16.82 6.26 30.95
N GLY A 419 -18.12 6.31 30.64
CA GLY A 419 -18.61 6.38 29.26
C GLY A 419 -18.14 7.64 28.52
N ALA A 420 -18.24 8.82 29.15
CA ALA A 420 -17.75 10.07 28.58
C ALA A 420 -16.22 10.06 28.41
N GLY A 421 -15.50 9.53 29.40
CA GLY A 421 -14.05 9.35 29.34
C GLY A 421 -13.62 8.44 28.19
N LEU A 422 -14.32 7.32 27.97
CA LEU A 422 -14.06 6.37 26.90
C LEU A 422 -14.34 6.99 25.52
N ALA A 423 -15.43 7.74 25.37
CA ALA A 423 -15.76 8.46 24.15
C ALA A 423 -14.70 9.52 23.83
N ALA A 424 -14.29 10.31 24.83
CA ALA A 424 -13.22 11.30 24.69
C ALA A 424 -11.87 10.65 24.34
N ALA A 425 -11.48 9.58 25.03
CA ALA A 425 -10.25 8.84 24.75
C ALA A 425 -10.25 8.27 23.33
N THR A 426 -11.36 7.70 22.88
CA THR A 426 -11.51 7.14 21.52
C THR A 426 -11.40 8.25 20.46
N TRP A 427 -12.05 9.40 20.70
CA TRP A 427 -11.99 10.56 19.82
C TRP A 427 -10.56 11.12 19.73
N LEU A 428 -9.89 11.31 20.87
CA LEU A 428 -8.52 11.81 20.94
C LEU A 428 -7.52 10.85 20.28
N LEU A 429 -7.62 9.54 20.54
CA LEU A 429 -6.75 8.53 19.91
C LEU A 429 -6.91 8.53 18.38
N ARG A 430 -8.13 8.65 17.87
CA ARG A 430 -8.39 8.74 16.43
C ARG A 430 -7.88 10.05 15.83
N GLY A 431 -8.10 11.18 16.48
CA GLY A 431 -7.56 12.48 16.06
C GLY A 431 -6.03 12.49 16.00
N ALA A 432 -5.39 12.02 17.07
CA ALA A 432 -3.93 11.89 17.15
C ALA A 432 -3.37 10.96 16.07
N SER A 433 -4.04 9.85 15.76
CA SER A 433 -3.62 8.95 14.68
C SER A 433 -3.60 9.61 13.30
N ARG A 434 -4.52 10.56 13.04
CA ARG A 434 -4.66 11.28 11.77
C ARG A 434 -3.66 12.43 11.63
N GLY A 435 -3.39 13.14 12.73
CA GLY A 435 -2.34 14.17 12.80
C GLY A 435 -0.92 13.59 12.81
N ALA A 436 -0.77 12.35 13.27
CA ALA A 436 0.49 11.61 13.18
C ALA A 436 0.84 11.33 11.70
N SER A 437 -0.09 10.72 10.95
CA SER A 437 0.12 10.36 9.53
C SER A 437 0.43 11.55 8.63
N ARG A 438 -0.26 12.70 8.80
CA ARG A 438 -0.06 13.90 7.95
C ARG A 438 1.29 14.61 8.15
N VAL A 439 1.92 14.42 9.29
CA VAL A 439 3.25 14.99 9.57
C VAL A 439 4.35 13.97 9.28
N ASP A 440 4.07 12.69 9.44
CA ASP A 440 5.00 11.63 9.03
C ASP A 440 5.14 11.61 7.49
N GLU A 441 4.05 11.85 6.73
CA GLU A 441 4.10 12.11 5.27
C GLU A 441 4.97 13.33 4.92
N ARG A 442 4.75 14.46 5.59
CA ARG A 442 5.51 15.70 5.29
C ARG A 442 6.98 15.62 5.68
N ARG A 443 7.29 14.89 6.76
CA ARG A 443 8.66 14.60 7.19
C ARG A 443 9.35 13.65 6.22
N ALA A 444 8.62 12.72 5.61
CA ALA A 444 9.15 11.86 4.56
C ALA A 444 9.53 12.65 3.29
N GLU A 445 8.78 13.70 2.96
CA GLU A 445 9.03 14.53 1.77
C GLU A 445 10.08 15.65 1.97
N ARG A 446 10.16 16.29 3.15
CA ARG A 446 10.93 17.54 3.34
C ARG A 446 11.91 17.53 4.53
N GLY A 447 11.99 16.40 5.25
CA GLY A 447 12.75 16.28 6.50
C GLY A 447 12.08 16.96 7.69
N SER A 448 12.56 16.63 8.90
CA SER A 448 12.06 17.20 10.16
C SER A 448 12.43 18.67 10.29
N ARG A 449 11.46 19.58 10.27
CA ARG A 449 11.67 21.00 10.58
C ARG A 449 11.17 21.36 11.97
N TRP A 450 11.84 22.34 12.59
CA TRP A 450 11.51 22.80 13.95
C TRP A 450 10.05 23.29 14.10
N HIS A 451 9.44 23.77 13.01
CA HIS A 451 8.06 24.26 13.00
C HIS A 451 7.00 23.16 12.75
N ASP A 452 7.40 21.89 12.53
CA ASP A 452 6.44 20.78 12.37
C ASP A 452 5.68 20.49 13.66
N GLY A 453 6.34 20.64 14.81
CA GLY A 453 5.72 20.49 16.13
C GLY A 453 4.63 21.56 16.37
N PRO A 454 4.97 22.86 16.29
CA PRO A 454 4.00 23.95 16.40
C PRO A 454 2.83 23.84 15.42
N ARG A 455 3.08 23.47 14.15
CA ARG A 455 2.00 23.28 13.17
C ARG A 455 1.09 22.09 13.48
N ARG A 456 1.61 21.02 14.09
CA ARG A 456 0.80 19.88 14.57
C ARG A 456 -0.18 20.34 15.65
N VAL A 457 0.26 21.21 16.55
CA VAL A 457 -0.59 21.79 17.61
C VAL A 457 -1.66 22.70 17.00
N VAL A 458 -1.32 23.51 16.00
CA VAL A 458 -2.27 24.42 15.33
C VAL A 458 -3.32 23.66 14.49
N GLY A 459 -2.95 22.56 13.83
CA GLY A 459 -3.86 21.73 13.02
C GLY A 459 -4.72 20.76 13.82
N LEU A 460 -4.34 20.48 15.07
CA LEU A 460 -4.97 19.48 15.94
C LEU A 460 -6.49 19.67 16.14
N PRO A 461 -7.00 20.91 16.33
CA PRO A 461 -8.45 21.14 16.45
C PRO A 461 -9.23 20.74 15.20
N TRP A 462 -8.66 20.97 14.01
CA TRP A 462 -9.29 20.63 12.74
C TRP A 462 -9.27 19.12 12.48
N ASP A 463 -8.16 18.46 12.81
CA ASP A 463 -8.05 17.00 12.73
C ASP A 463 -9.06 16.31 13.66
N LEU A 464 -9.25 16.84 14.87
CA LEU A 464 -10.27 16.34 15.81
C LEU A 464 -11.68 16.52 15.25
N LEU A 465 -12.00 17.69 14.69
CA LEU A 465 -13.32 17.95 14.09
C LEU A 465 -13.64 16.98 12.95
N GLN A 466 -12.68 16.70 12.06
CA GLN A 466 -12.84 15.77 10.94
C GLN A 466 -13.09 14.32 11.37
N THR A 467 -12.70 13.93 12.58
CA THR A 467 -12.91 12.57 13.09
C THR A 467 -14.26 12.35 13.75
N LEU A 468 -15.04 13.41 14.01
CA LEU A 468 -16.34 13.32 14.68
C LEU A 468 -17.32 12.36 13.99
N PRO A 469 -17.56 12.39 12.66
CA PRO A 469 -18.54 11.51 12.05
C PRO A 469 -18.15 10.03 12.18
N SER A 470 -16.90 9.71 11.89
CA SER A 470 -16.38 8.35 12.00
C SER A 470 -16.37 7.83 13.43
N THR A 471 -16.09 8.71 14.41
CA THR A 471 -16.09 8.37 15.84
C THR A 471 -17.51 8.17 16.34
N GLY A 472 -18.45 9.00 15.92
CA GLY A 472 -19.88 8.81 16.17
C GLY A 472 -20.38 7.46 15.69
N LEU A 473 -20.02 7.04 14.47
CA LEU A 473 -20.42 5.73 13.93
C LEU A 473 -19.87 4.56 14.77
N LEU A 474 -18.60 4.62 15.19
CA LEU A 474 -17.98 3.57 16.00
C LEU A 474 -18.59 3.52 17.41
N LEU A 475 -18.87 4.69 18.01
CA LEU A 475 -19.55 4.75 19.31
C LEU A 475 -20.97 4.21 19.21
N LEU A 476 -21.71 4.57 18.16
CA LEU A 476 -23.05 4.04 17.92
C LEU A 476 -23.05 2.52 17.77
N TRP A 477 -22.11 1.98 16.99
CA TRP A 477 -21.89 0.53 16.88
C TRP A 477 -21.66 -0.11 18.25
N SER A 478 -20.75 0.45 19.03
CA SER A 478 -20.35 -0.14 20.32
C SER A 478 -21.45 -0.04 21.38
N VAL A 479 -22.20 1.06 21.38
CA VAL A 479 -23.40 1.22 22.22
C VAL A 479 -24.49 0.25 21.79
N GLY A 480 -24.66 0.00 20.49
CA GLY A 480 -25.62 -0.99 19.99
C GLY A 480 -25.38 -2.38 20.57
N TRP A 481 -24.13 -2.83 20.64
CA TRP A 481 -23.76 -4.09 21.29
C TRP A 481 -24.05 -4.09 22.80
N ALA A 482 -23.77 -2.99 23.49
CA ALA A 482 -24.07 -2.85 24.91
C ALA A 482 -25.58 -2.87 25.20
N VAL A 483 -26.38 -2.23 24.35
CA VAL A 483 -27.86 -2.24 24.45
C VAL A 483 -28.40 -3.64 24.18
N ALA A 484 -27.93 -4.33 23.14
CA ALA A 484 -28.32 -5.70 22.84
C ALA A 484 -28.02 -6.64 24.03
N ALA A 485 -26.83 -6.51 24.63
CA ALA A 485 -26.47 -7.24 25.83
C ALA A 485 -27.38 -6.91 27.03
N GLY A 486 -27.72 -5.63 27.18
CA GLY A 486 -28.66 -5.15 28.18
C GLY A 486 -30.04 -5.78 28.04
N LEU A 487 -30.57 -5.88 26.82
CA LEU A 487 -31.85 -6.52 26.52
C LEU A 487 -31.84 -8.02 26.82
N VAL A 488 -30.75 -8.73 26.48
CA VAL A 488 -30.59 -10.15 26.82
C VAL A 488 -30.53 -10.36 28.34
N CYS A 489 -29.77 -9.51 29.04
CA CYS A 489 -29.69 -9.57 30.50
C CYS A 489 -31.04 -9.24 31.17
N TYR A 490 -31.79 -8.28 30.61
CA TYR A 490 -33.14 -7.95 31.05
C TYR A 490 -34.09 -9.14 30.88
N ALA A 491 -34.07 -9.80 29.71
CA ALA A 491 -34.86 -11.01 29.46
C ALA A 491 -34.51 -12.16 30.43
N ALA A 492 -33.26 -12.23 30.88
CA ALA A 492 -32.78 -13.19 31.86
C ALA A 492 -32.94 -12.73 33.33
N ALA A 493 -33.66 -11.63 33.59
CA ALA A 493 -33.87 -11.05 34.93
C ALA A 493 -32.57 -10.78 35.72
N VAL A 494 -31.49 -10.42 35.01
CA VAL A 494 -30.19 -10.11 35.60
C VAL A 494 -30.22 -8.69 36.20
N GLY A 495 -29.78 -8.57 37.46
CA GLY A 495 -29.74 -7.29 38.16
C GLY A 495 -28.85 -6.24 37.49
N LEU A 496 -29.24 -4.96 37.62
CA LEU A 496 -28.60 -3.79 36.99
C LEU A 496 -27.06 -3.77 37.06
N PRO A 497 -26.41 -4.07 38.20
CA PRO A 497 -24.94 -4.05 38.27
C PRO A 497 -24.26 -5.05 37.34
N ARG A 498 -24.83 -6.26 37.21
CA ARG A 498 -24.30 -7.33 36.37
C ARG A 498 -24.57 -7.04 34.89
N THR A 499 -25.75 -6.48 34.59
CA THR A 499 -26.12 -6.04 33.25
C THR A 499 -25.19 -4.91 32.76
N ALA A 500 -24.87 -3.95 33.61
CA ALA A 500 -23.94 -2.87 33.30
C ALA A 500 -22.49 -3.37 33.10
N LEU A 501 -22.05 -4.35 33.90
CA LEU A 501 -20.75 -5.01 33.72
C LEU A 501 -20.66 -5.70 32.35
N VAL A 502 -21.65 -6.53 31.99
CA VAL A 502 -21.70 -7.26 30.72
C VAL A 502 -21.76 -6.28 29.53
N GLY A 503 -22.61 -5.26 29.63
CA GLY A 503 -22.72 -4.21 28.62
C GLY A 503 -21.41 -3.45 28.43
N GLY A 504 -20.69 -3.12 29.51
CA GLY A 504 -19.40 -2.44 29.45
C GLY A 504 -18.29 -3.29 28.85
N VAL A 505 -18.23 -4.60 29.18
CA VAL A 505 -17.28 -5.53 28.56
C VAL A 505 -17.52 -5.62 27.05
N LEU A 506 -18.77 -5.83 26.62
CA LEU A 506 -19.12 -5.95 25.21
C LEU A 506 -18.91 -4.64 24.45
N LEU A 507 -19.12 -3.49 25.09
CA LEU A 507 -18.80 -2.19 24.51
C LEU A 507 -17.31 -2.07 24.17
N VAL A 508 -16.42 -2.49 25.08
CA VAL A 508 -14.96 -2.44 24.83
C VAL A 508 -14.54 -3.44 23.75
N LEU A 509 -15.11 -4.63 23.75
CA LEU A 509 -14.85 -5.62 22.70
C LEU A 509 -15.36 -5.11 21.32
N ALA A 510 -16.53 -4.48 21.29
CA ALA A 510 -17.10 -3.90 20.08
C ALA A 510 -16.30 -2.69 19.56
N LEU A 511 -15.75 -1.86 20.46
CA LEU A 511 -14.78 -0.81 20.08
C LEU A 511 -13.52 -1.42 19.44
N GLY A 512 -13.12 -2.59 19.95
CA GLY A 512 -12.00 -3.37 19.44
C GLY A 512 -12.28 -4.06 18.10
N ALA A 513 -13.53 -4.34 17.73
CA ALA A 513 -13.91 -5.11 16.54
C ALA A 513 -14.67 -4.30 15.46
N GLY A 514 -15.16 -3.10 15.78
CA GLY A 514 -16.05 -2.33 14.93
C GLY A 514 -15.41 -1.62 13.73
N PRO A 515 -16.20 -0.94 12.89
CA PRO A 515 -15.75 -0.29 11.66
C PRO A 515 -14.71 0.81 11.93
N GLY A 516 -13.55 0.68 11.29
CA GLY A 516 -12.41 1.58 11.47
C GLY A 516 -11.74 1.46 12.85
N SER A 517 -11.95 0.37 13.59
CA SER A 517 -11.28 0.07 14.86
C SER A 517 -9.75 -0.02 14.72
N GLU A 518 -9.22 -0.26 13.51
CA GLU A 518 -7.79 -0.19 13.20
C GLU A 518 -7.09 1.09 13.68
N ARG A 519 -7.79 2.23 13.60
CA ARG A 519 -7.25 3.53 14.04
C ARG A 519 -7.18 3.67 15.57
N VAL A 520 -7.88 2.80 16.30
CA VAL A 520 -7.84 2.68 17.77
C VAL A 520 -6.88 1.55 18.17
N ARG A 521 -6.91 0.41 17.47
CA ARG A 521 -6.05 -0.76 17.71
C ARG A 521 -4.58 -0.47 17.44
N ARG A 522 -4.23 0.26 16.38
CA ARG A 522 -2.83 0.58 16.04
C ARG A 522 -2.09 1.34 17.16
N PRO A 523 -2.58 2.47 17.68
CA PRO A 523 -1.90 3.16 18.78
C PRO A 523 -1.92 2.33 20.06
N LEU A 524 -3.01 1.61 20.35
CA LEU A 524 -3.06 0.75 21.53
C LEU A 524 -2.04 -0.39 21.45
N ARG A 525 -1.86 -1.00 20.27
CA ARG A 525 -0.84 -2.05 20.03
C ARG A 525 0.58 -1.55 20.30
N ARG A 526 0.90 -0.28 20.01
CA ARG A 526 2.23 0.29 20.32
C ARG A 526 2.50 0.36 21.82
N VAL A 527 1.46 0.43 22.65
CA VAL A 527 1.56 0.40 24.10
C VAL A 527 1.51 -1.04 24.62
N VAL A 528 0.59 -1.86 24.08
CA VAL A 528 0.38 -3.25 24.53
C VAL A 528 1.52 -4.19 24.10
N GLN A 529 2.16 -3.99 22.95
CA GLN A 529 3.26 -4.83 22.47
C GLN A 529 4.48 -4.84 23.41
N PRO A 530 5.08 -3.69 23.80
CA PRO A 530 6.22 -3.70 24.72
C PRO A 530 5.81 -4.23 26.11
N LEU A 531 4.58 -3.98 26.54
CA LEU A 531 4.05 -4.48 27.81
C LEU A 531 3.80 -5.99 27.81
N SER A 532 3.52 -6.60 26.64
CA SER A 532 3.26 -8.04 26.48
C SER A 532 4.49 -8.86 26.09
N ALA A 533 5.57 -8.21 25.65
CA ALA A 533 6.83 -8.86 25.29
C ALA A 533 7.46 -9.56 26.52
N GLY A 534 7.60 -8.84 27.64
CA GLY A 534 8.14 -9.38 28.89
C GLY A 534 7.06 -10.01 29.78
N VAL A 535 7.28 -11.23 30.27
CA VAL A 535 6.35 -11.92 31.19
C VAL A 535 6.14 -11.12 32.49
N GLY A 536 7.20 -10.50 33.02
CA GLY A 536 7.10 -9.67 34.23
C GLY A 536 6.22 -8.43 34.04
N THR A 537 6.45 -7.65 32.99
CA THR A 537 5.64 -6.46 32.67
C THR A 537 4.18 -6.83 32.38
N TRP A 538 3.97 -7.96 31.71
CA TRP A 538 2.64 -8.51 31.44
C TRP A 538 1.88 -8.84 32.73
N LEU A 539 2.53 -9.51 33.68
CA LEU A 539 1.95 -9.83 34.99
C LEU A 539 1.61 -8.57 35.79
N VAL A 540 2.52 -7.58 35.83
CA VAL A 540 2.26 -6.30 36.52
C VAL A 540 1.03 -5.61 35.94
N MET A 541 0.91 -5.55 34.61
CA MET A 541 -0.25 -4.94 33.97
C MET A 541 -1.55 -5.70 34.27
N LEU A 542 -1.49 -7.04 34.30
CA LEU A 542 -2.65 -7.86 34.64
C LEU A 542 -3.10 -7.64 36.09
N VAL A 543 -2.17 -7.49 37.03
CA VAL A 543 -2.46 -7.15 38.44
C VAL A 543 -3.09 -5.76 38.54
N VAL A 544 -2.57 -4.76 37.81
CA VAL A 544 -3.14 -3.40 37.79
C VAL A 544 -4.57 -3.41 37.25
N LEU A 545 -4.83 -4.11 36.14
CA LEU A 545 -6.16 -4.22 35.56
C LEU A 545 -7.12 -4.98 36.48
N ALA A 546 -6.66 -6.03 37.15
CA ALA A 546 -7.44 -6.75 38.14
C ALA A 546 -7.78 -5.87 39.36
N ALA A 547 -6.84 -5.05 39.84
CA ALA A 547 -7.08 -4.11 40.93
C ALA A 547 -8.11 -3.03 40.54
N LEU A 548 -8.06 -2.51 39.31
CA LEU A 548 -9.06 -1.58 38.78
C LEU A 548 -10.45 -2.22 38.66
N ALA A 549 -10.51 -3.46 38.16
CA ALA A 549 -11.75 -4.22 38.10
C ALA A 549 -12.33 -4.45 39.50
N GLY A 550 -11.48 -4.81 40.47
CA GLY A 550 -11.84 -4.98 41.87
C GLY A 550 -12.38 -3.69 42.49
N ALA A 551 -11.71 -2.55 42.27
CA ALA A 551 -12.15 -1.25 42.78
C ALA A 551 -13.53 -0.84 42.23
N GLY A 552 -13.78 -1.08 40.93
CA GLY A 552 -15.10 -0.86 40.34
C GLY A 552 -16.17 -1.77 40.96
N ALA A 553 -15.86 -3.05 41.15
CA ALA A 553 -16.76 -3.99 41.79
C ALA A 553 -17.06 -3.63 43.25
N THR A 554 -16.07 -3.22 44.04
CA THR A 554 -16.27 -2.79 45.44
C THR A 554 -17.12 -1.52 45.51
N ALA A 555 -16.86 -0.53 44.64
CA ALA A 555 -17.68 0.69 44.60
C ALA A 555 -19.16 0.40 44.35
N VAL A 556 -19.45 -0.55 43.45
CA VAL A 556 -20.81 -1.02 43.16
C VAL A 556 -21.43 -1.77 44.34
N LEU A 557 -20.66 -2.60 45.05
CA LEU A 557 -21.15 -3.37 46.19
C LEU A 557 -21.42 -2.50 47.41
N ASP A 558 -20.58 -1.49 47.66
CA ASP A 558 -20.65 -0.64 48.85
C ASP A 558 -21.69 0.49 48.70
N GLY A 559 -21.85 1.04 47.49
CA GLY A 559 -22.68 2.23 47.25
C GLY A 559 -23.68 2.14 46.09
N GLY A 560 -23.65 1.06 45.30
CA GLY A 560 -24.39 0.97 44.04
C GLY A 560 -23.81 1.86 42.93
N PRO A 561 -24.45 1.89 41.74
CA PRO A 561 -23.99 2.73 40.62
C PRO A 561 -24.18 4.22 40.92
N ASP A 562 -23.12 4.99 40.74
CA ASP A 562 -23.13 6.45 40.83
C ASP A 562 -23.30 7.07 39.43
N TRP A 563 -24.34 7.88 39.29
CA TRP A 563 -24.75 8.54 38.05
C TRP A 563 -24.29 10.00 37.99
N ALA A 564 -23.25 10.38 38.73
CA ALA A 564 -22.61 11.69 38.58
C ALA A 564 -22.20 11.94 37.12
N PRO A 565 -22.41 13.16 36.57
CA PRO A 565 -22.88 14.38 37.24
C PRO A 565 -24.41 14.57 37.28
N ALA A 566 -25.20 13.62 36.77
CA ALA A 566 -26.67 13.76 36.67
C ALA A 566 -27.41 13.58 38.01
N GLY A 567 -26.71 13.24 39.08
CA GLY A 567 -27.21 13.19 40.46
C GLY A 567 -28.07 11.96 40.81
N GLY A 568 -28.63 11.24 39.83
CA GLY A 568 -29.43 10.04 40.06
C GLY A 568 -29.62 9.18 38.82
N ALA A 569 -30.12 7.95 39.01
CA ALA A 569 -30.37 7.02 37.91
C ALA A 569 -31.35 7.61 36.89
N PRO A 570 -31.10 7.47 35.58
CA PRO A 570 -32.02 7.94 34.56
C PRO A 570 -33.35 7.18 34.69
N TRP A 571 -34.46 7.89 34.52
CA TRP A 571 -35.83 7.32 34.55
C TRP A 571 -36.26 6.73 35.90
N ARG A 572 -35.61 7.08 37.01
CA ARG A 572 -35.97 6.61 38.37
C ARG A 572 -37.42 6.93 38.77
N SER A 573 -38.06 7.89 38.10
CA SER A 573 -39.46 8.30 38.26
C SER A 573 -40.42 7.66 37.25
N VAL A 574 -39.93 6.85 36.30
CA VAL A 574 -40.77 6.16 35.31
C VAL A 574 -41.26 4.86 35.92
N THR A 575 -42.45 4.90 36.49
CA THR A 575 -43.19 3.71 36.90
C THR A 575 -43.84 3.11 35.65
N LEU A 576 -43.61 1.82 35.40
CA LEU A 576 -44.39 1.09 34.40
C LEU A 576 -45.87 1.14 34.81
N PRO A 577 -46.81 1.35 33.87
CA PRO A 577 -48.21 1.37 34.20
C PRO A 577 -48.66 0.00 34.71
N ASP A 578 -49.55 0.00 35.71
CA ASP A 578 -49.91 -1.19 36.52
C ASP A 578 -50.36 -2.42 35.71
N TRP A 579 -50.81 -2.23 34.47
CA TRP A 579 -51.22 -3.31 33.56
C TRP A 579 -50.07 -4.14 32.96
N LEU A 580 -48.81 -3.70 33.10
CA LEU A 580 -47.62 -4.39 32.62
C LEU A 580 -46.92 -5.24 33.70
N VAL A 581 -47.36 -5.14 34.96
CA VAL A 581 -46.74 -5.78 36.14
C VAL A 581 -47.63 -6.91 36.72
N GLY A 582 -48.75 -7.23 36.06
CA GLY A 582 -49.72 -8.26 36.46
C GLY A 582 -49.39 -9.66 35.97
#